data_AF-A0AB36J3Q4-F1
#
_entry.id   AF-A0AB36J3Q4-F1
#
_cell.length_a   1.000
_cell.length_b   1.000
_cell.length_c   1.000
_cell.angle_alpha   90.00
_cell.angle_beta   90.00
_cell.angle_gamma   90.00
#
_symmetry.space_group_name_H-M   'P 1'
#
loop_
_entity.id
_entity.type
_entity.pdbx_description
1 polymer ?
#
loop_
_entity_poly.entity_id
_entity_poly.type
_entity_poly.pdbx_seq_one_letter_code
_entity_poly.pdbx_strand_id
1 'polypeptide(L)'
;MAIAYEQGELFATASDKEIEETEFYLERYRDMILFIEDFNGFQSEMAQVAVDGEVARRLSADELYADKTANAVILTEKQKWMYERYRVYTFMIFRAYNLIPHQGIKKVIKARFIEGHNRSNTILFTYSSGSTVDRYIERGTKMIANSLVQMGFFDEILKRN
;
A
#
# COMPACT_ATOMS: atom_id res chain seq x y z
N MET A 1 -19.15 -6.46 5.20
CA MET A 1 -19.12 -7.73 5.95
C MET A 1 -19.55 -7.45 7.39
N ALA A 2 -20.24 -8.37 8.07
CA ALA A 2 -20.55 -8.19 9.49
C ALA A 2 -19.29 -8.47 10.32
N ILE A 3 -18.85 -7.50 11.12
CA ILE A 3 -17.77 -7.69 12.11
C ILE A 3 -18.30 -8.72 13.11
N ALA A 4 -17.82 -9.96 12.99
CA ALA A 4 -18.14 -11.02 13.92
C ALA A 4 -17.24 -10.85 15.16
N TYR A 5 -17.81 -10.27 16.21
CA TYR A 5 -17.17 -10.26 17.52
C TYR A 5 -17.24 -11.67 18.09
N GLU A 6 -16.11 -12.36 18.26
CA GLU A 6 -16.06 -13.52 19.13
C GLU A 6 -16.46 -13.06 20.54
N GLN A 7 -17.41 -13.77 21.16
CA GLN A 7 -17.98 -13.40 22.46
C GLN A 7 -16.87 -13.33 23.53
N GLY A 8 -16.38 -12.12 23.81
CA GLY A 8 -15.40 -11.87 24.88
C GLY A 8 -14.45 -10.70 24.63
N GLU A 9 -14.26 -10.25 23.39
CA GLU A 9 -13.29 -9.19 23.08
C GLU A 9 -13.93 -7.80 22.96
N LEU A 10 -13.38 -6.82 23.68
CA LEU A 10 -13.86 -5.43 23.68
C LEU A 10 -13.60 -4.70 22.34
N PHE A 11 -12.67 -5.23 21.53
CA PHE A 11 -12.28 -4.71 20.23
C PHE A 11 -12.04 -5.85 19.25
N ALA A 12 -12.37 -5.64 17.98
CA ALA A 12 -12.09 -6.63 16.94
C ALA A 12 -10.57 -6.87 16.81
N THR A 13 -10.18 -8.14 16.83
CA THR A 13 -8.83 -8.61 16.55
C THR A 13 -8.73 -9.13 15.12
N ALA A 14 -7.54 -9.05 14.54
CA ALA A 14 -7.29 -9.56 13.20
C ALA A 14 -7.26 -11.09 13.20
N SER A 15 -8.01 -11.67 12.27
CA SER A 15 -7.91 -13.07 11.91
C SER A 15 -6.55 -13.40 11.28
N ASP A 16 -6.17 -14.68 11.26
CA ASP A 16 -4.90 -15.11 10.65
C ASP A 16 -4.79 -14.70 9.17
N LYS A 17 -5.92 -14.71 8.44
CA LYS A 17 -5.99 -14.24 7.06
C LYS A 17 -5.73 -12.74 6.94
N GLU A 18 -6.26 -11.93 7.85
CA GLU A 18 -6.02 -10.49 7.88
C GLU A 18 -4.57 -10.17 8.28
N ILE A 19 -3.94 -11.00 9.10
CA ILE A 19 -2.51 -10.90 9.42
C ILE A 19 -1.65 -11.18 8.18
N GLU A 20 -1.95 -12.25 7.43
CA GLU A 20 -1.27 -12.58 6.17
C GLU A 20 -1.44 -11.46 5.13
N GLU A 21 -2.67 -10.96 4.97
CA GLU A 21 -2.96 -9.83 4.07
C GLU A 21 -2.21 -8.56 4.51
N THR A 22 -2.10 -8.32 5.82
CA THR A 22 -1.30 -7.22 6.37
C THR A 22 0.17 -7.37 5.99
N GLU A 23 0.74 -8.56 6.12
CA GLU A 23 2.12 -8.82 5.72
C GLU A 23 2.33 -8.52 4.23
N PHE A 24 1.43 -8.98 3.36
CA PHE A 24 1.45 -8.68 1.93
C PHE A 24 1.50 -7.18 1.63
N TYR A 25 0.68 -6.37 2.31
CA TYR A 25 0.68 -4.92 2.11
C TYR A 25 1.88 -4.21 2.75
N LEU A 26 2.41 -4.73 3.86
CA LEU A 26 3.62 -4.20 4.50
C LEU A 26 4.85 -4.39 3.61
N GLU A 27 5.00 -5.54 2.98
CA GLU A 27 6.09 -5.80 2.03
C GLU A 27 6.06 -4.85 0.83
N ARG A 28 4.87 -4.43 0.41
CA ARG A 28 4.65 -3.52 -0.73
C ARG A 28 4.57 -2.05 -0.33
N TYR A 29 4.70 -1.73 0.95
CA TYR A 29 4.53 -0.36 1.44
C TYR A 29 5.47 0.61 0.73
N ARG A 30 6.76 0.27 0.64
CA ARG A 30 7.75 1.15 0.01
C ARG A 30 7.48 1.34 -1.48
N ASP A 31 7.07 0.29 -2.19
CA ASP A 31 6.71 0.36 -3.61
C ASP A 31 5.49 1.27 -3.83
N MET A 32 4.49 1.18 -2.96
CA MET A 32 3.32 2.07 -3.01
C MET A 32 3.72 3.54 -2.80
N ILE A 33 4.64 3.81 -1.88
CA ILE A 33 5.17 5.17 -1.66
C ILE A 33 5.95 5.66 -2.89
N LEU A 34 6.84 4.84 -3.45
CA LEU A 34 7.59 5.19 -4.66
C LEU A 34 6.65 5.50 -5.83
N PHE A 35 5.61 4.68 -6.02
CA PHE A 35 4.60 4.95 -7.04
C PHE A 35 3.89 6.29 -6.83
N ILE A 36 3.55 6.65 -5.58
CA ILE A 36 2.92 7.93 -5.25
C ILE A 36 3.89 9.09 -5.54
N GLU A 37 5.15 8.96 -5.14
CA GLU A 37 6.21 9.95 -5.37
C GLU A 37 6.41 10.19 -6.87
N ASP A 38 6.56 9.12 -7.65
CA ASP A 38 6.69 9.18 -9.11
C ASP A 38 5.45 9.81 -9.74
N PHE A 39 4.25 9.34 -9.39
CA PHE A 39 3.01 9.87 -9.94
C PHE A 39 2.88 11.38 -9.68
N ASN A 40 3.23 11.86 -8.48
CA ASN A 40 3.24 13.28 -8.15
C ASN A 40 4.27 14.08 -8.95
N GLY A 41 5.45 13.51 -9.19
CA GLY A 41 6.51 14.15 -9.98
C GLY A 41 6.15 14.31 -11.46
N PHE A 42 5.39 13.37 -12.03
CA PHE A 42 5.07 13.34 -13.46
C PHE A 42 3.64 13.79 -13.80
N GLN A 43 2.89 14.37 -12.85
CA GLN A 43 1.49 14.83 -13.05
C GLN A 43 1.31 15.69 -14.31
N SER A 44 2.22 16.63 -14.57
CA SER A 44 2.15 17.53 -15.73
C SER A 44 2.44 16.83 -17.06
N GLU A 45 3.39 15.90 -17.07
CA GLU A 45 3.76 15.12 -18.25
C GLU A 45 2.65 14.11 -18.61
N MET A 46 2.03 13.49 -17.61
CA MET A 46 0.86 12.63 -17.79
C MET A 46 -0.34 13.40 -18.36
N ALA A 47 -0.58 14.63 -17.88
CA ALA A 47 -1.63 15.48 -18.41
C ALA A 47 -1.37 15.85 -19.89
N GLN A 48 -0.12 16.14 -20.25
CA GLN A 48 0.25 16.43 -21.63
C GLN A 48 0.06 15.22 -22.56
N VAL A 49 0.47 14.02 -22.13
CA VAL A 49 0.24 12.78 -22.90
C VAL A 49 -1.25 12.49 -23.11
N ALA A 50 -2.08 12.75 -22.10
CA ALA A 50 -3.53 12.62 -22.23
C ALA A 50 -4.13 13.65 -23.22
N VAL A 51 -3.65 14.89 -23.19
CA VAL A 51 -4.04 15.96 -24.13
C VAL A 51 -3.59 15.63 -25.55
N ASP A 52 -2.34 15.20 -25.74
CA ASP A 52 -1.81 14.84 -27.06
C ASP A 52 -2.56 13.64 -27.65
N GLY A 53 -2.98 12.69 -26.81
CA GLY A 53 -3.88 11.59 -27.20
C GLY A 53 -5.31 12.04 -27.58
N GLU A 54 -5.86 13.06 -26.91
CA GLU A 54 -7.16 13.66 -27.25
C GLU A 54 -7.10 14.53 -28.52
N VAL A 55 -6.04 15.31 -28.70
CA VAL A 55 -5.82 16.15 -29.90
C VAL A 55 -5.58 15.26 -31.12
N ALA A 56 -4.83 14.16 -30.97
CA ALA A 56 -4.70 13.15 -32.02
C ALA A 56 -6.06 12.57 -32.44
N ARG A 57 -6.97 12.26 -31.50
CA ARG A 57 -8.34 11.79 -31.78
C ARG A 57 -9.16 12.75 -32.65
N ARG A 58 -8.97 14.07 -32.49
CA ARG A 58 -9.69 15.09 -33.29
C ARG A 58 -9.13 15.25 -34.70
N LEU A 59 -7.85 14.96 -34.91
CA LEU A 59 -7.18 15.10 -36.20
C LEU A 59 -7.26 13.84 -37.06
N SER A 60 -7.41 12.65 -36.47
CA SER A 60 -7.39 11.38 -37.18
C SER A 60 -8.79 10.75 -37.31
N ALA A 61 -9.50 11.10 -38.38
CA ALA A 61 -10.64 10.34 -38.87
C ALA A 61 -10.23 9.13 -39.76
N ASP A 62 -8.93 8.84 -39.90
CA ASP A 62 -8.42 7.70 -40.68
C ASP A 62 -7.90 6.56 -39.79
N GLU A 63 -8.49 5.39 -40.01
CA GLU A 63 -8.43 4.16 -39.22
C GLU A 63 -7.07 3.44 -39.30
N LEU A 64 -6.18 3.67 -38.32
CA LEU A 64 -5.18 2.66 -37.87
C LEU A 64 -4.50 3.02 -36.54
N TYR A 65 -4.64 4.26 -36.05
CA TYR A 65 -3.96 4.76 -34.84
C TYR A 65 -4.84 4.84 -33.58
N ALA A 66 -6.12 4.46 -33.67
CA ALA A 66 -7.07 4.53 -32.55
C ALA A 66 -6.71 3.58 -31.38
N ASP A 67 -6.15 2.40 -31.69
CA ASP A 67 -5.88 1.35 -30.69
C ASP A 67 -4.74 1.73 -29.73
N LYS A 68 -3.65 2.31 -30.24
CA LYS A 68 -2.52 2.75 -29.40
C LYS A 68 -2.90 3.91 -28.46
N THR A 69 -3.85 4.75 -28.87
CA THR A 69 -4.27 5.95 -28.15
C THR A 69 -5.31 5.64 -27.07
N ALA A 70 -6.25 4.72 -27.34
CA ALA A 70 -7.18 4.20 -26.32
C ALA A 70 -6.43 3.52 -25.16
N ASN A 71 -5.38 2.75 -25.49
CA ASN A 71 -4.53 2.09 -24.49
C ASN A 71 -3.79 3.09 -23.58
N ALA A 72 -3.37 4.26 -24.10
CA ALA A 72 -2.68 5.29 -23.31
C ALA A 72 -3.63 5.99 -22.31
N VAL A 73 -4.88 6.27 -22.70
CA VAL A 73 -5.89 6.86 -21.81
C VAL A 73 -6.29 5.87 -20.71
N ILE A 74 -6.55 4.61 -21.07
CA ILE A 74 -6.89 3.55 -20.10
C ILE A 74 -5.75 3.35 -19.09
N LEU A 75 -4.50 3.38 -19.55
CA LEU A 75 -3.33 3.28 -18.67
C LEU A 75 -3.26 4.44 -17.68
N THR A 76 -3.54 5.66 -18.14
CA THR A 76 -3.55 6.89 -17.32
C THR A 76 -4.65 6.84 -16.25
N GLU A 77 -5.86 6.43 -16.61
CA GLU A 77 -6.97 6.28 -15.66
C GLU A 77 -6.68 5.20 -14.61
N LYS A 78 -6.14 4.06 -15.03
CA LYS A 78 -5.72 2.98 -14.14
C LYS A 78 -4.65 3.45 -13.15
N GLN A 79 -3.66 4.22 -13.62
CA GLN A 79 -2.61 4.79 -12.77
C GLN A 79 -3.18 5.78 -11.76
N LYS A 80 -4.08 6.70 -12.19
CA LYS A 80 -4.77 7.63 -11.28
C LYS A 80 -5.57 6.91 -10.21
N TRP A 81 -6.27 5.85 -10.58
CA TRP A 81 -7.04 5.07 -9.63
C TRP A 81 -6.15 4.25 -8.68
N MET A 82 -5.03 3.71 -9.15
CA MET A 82 -4.03 3.08 -8.28
C MET A 82 -3.45 4.10 -7.29
N TYR A 83 -3.15 5.32 -7.76
CA TYR A 83 -2.64 6.41 -6.92
C TYR A 83 -3.58 6.73 -5.76
N GLU A 84 -4.87 6.95 -6.03
CA GLU A 84 -5.82 7.27 -4.96
C GLU A 84 -5.94 6.14 -3.93
N ARG A 85 -5.93 4.87 -4.36
CA ARG A 85 -5.95 3.75 -3.41
C ARG A 85 -4.67 3.64 -2.61
N TYR A 86 -3.51 3.73 -3.26
CA TYR A 86 -2.23 3.63 -2.57
C TYR A 86 -2.06 4.74 -1.55
N ARG A 87 -2.59 5.94 -1.79
CA ARG A 87 -2.63 7.00 -0.78
C ARG A 87 -3.42 6.59 0.46
N VAL A 88 -4.62 6.03 0.29
CA VAL A 88 -5.44 5.59 1.42
C VAL A 88 -4.75 4.45 2.18
N TYR A 89 -4.20 3.47 1.46
CA TYR A 89 -3.54 2.32 2.06
C TYR A 89 -2.31 2.70 2.85
N THR A 90 -1.39 3.44 2.22
CA THR A 90 -0.15 3.88 2.86
C THR A 90 -0.45 4.77 4.06
N PHE A 91 -1.48 5.62 4.00
CA PHE A 91 -1.93 6.40 5.14
C PHE A 91 -2.39 5.52 6.30
N MET A 92 -3.27 4.54 6.06
CA MET A 92 -3.76 3.62 7.10
C MET A 92 -2.63 2.78 7.69
N ILE A 93 -1.76 2.21 6.85
CA ILE A 93 -0.60 1.41 7.28
C ILE A 93 0.37 2.26 8.12
N PHE A 94 0.70 3.47 7.66
CA PHE A 94 1.60 4.35 8.39
C PHE A 94 1.00 4.79 9.73
N ARG A 95 -0.31 5.03 9.78
CA ARG A 95 -1.02 5.32 11.03
C ARG A 95 -0.97 4.12 11.99
N ALA A 96 -1.27 2.91 11.52
CA ALA A 96 -1.20 1.68 12.29
C ALA A 96 0.22 1.41 12.83
N TYR A 97 1.25 1.58 11.99
CA TYR A 97 2.65 1.54 12.40
C TYR A 97 2.95 2.53 13.54
N ASN A 98 2.39 3.74 13.46
CA ASN A 98 2.64 4.76 14.48
C ASN A 98 1.99 4.44 15.84
N LEU A 99 0.95 3.61 15.87
CA LEU A 99 0.29 3.13 17.08
C LEU A 99 1.05 2.04 17.82
N ILE A 100 2.11 1.47 17.24
CA ILE A 100 2.94 0.46 17.93
C ILE A 100 3.58 1.10 19.18
N PRO A 101 3.28 0.63 20.40
CA PRO A 101 3.80 1.19 21.64
C PRO A 101 5.25 0.77 21.92
N HIS A 102 5.58 -0.50 21.62
CA HIS A 102 6.89 -1.06 21.94
C HIS A 102 7.95 -0.57 20.96
N GLN A 103 8.87 0.27 21.43
CA GLN A 103 9.87 0.94 20.59
C GLN A 103 10.79 -0.02 19.82
N GLY A 104 11.19 -1.15 20.42
CA GLY A 104 11.98 -2.18 19.72
C GLY A 104 11.27 -2.78 18.50
N ILE A 105 10.00 -3.18 18.66
CA ILE A 105 9.15 -3.66 17.56
C ILE A 105 8.96 -2.55 16.53
N LYS A 106 8.63 -1.32 16.97
CA LYS A 106 8.45 -0.18 16.08
C LYS A 106 9.71 0.09 15.24
N LYS A 107 10.90 0.02 15.86
CA LYS A 107 12.20 0.17 15.17
C LYS A 107 12.40 -0.90 14.09
N VAL A 108 12.11 -2.17 14.41
CA VAL A 108 12.26 -3.28 13.45
C VAL A 108 11.28 -3.15 12.29
N ILE A 109 10.00 -2.87 12.56
CA ILE A 109 8.97 -2.65 11.53
C ILE A 109 9.33 -1.46 10.64
N LYS A 110 9.82 -0.35 11.23
CA LYS A 110 10.28 0.81 10.48
C LYS A 110 11.37 0.44 9.49
N ALA A 111 12.44 -0.20 9.97
CA ALA A 111 13.56 -0.61 9.13
C ALA A 111 13.11 -1.57 8.03
N ARG A 112 12.33 -2.59 8.38
CA ARG A 112 11.91 -3.64 7.45
C ARG A 112 10.96 -3.13 6.36
N PHE A 113 9.90 -2.43 6.74
CA PHE A 113 8.76 -2.15 5.84
C PHE A 113 8.62 -0.68 5.45
N ILE A 114 8.85 0.25 6.39
CA ILE A 114 8.70 1.69 6.11
C ILE A 114 9.91 2.21 5.31
N GLU A 115 11.11 1.80 5.69
CA GLU A 115 12.36 2.12 5.00
C GLU A 115 12.68 1.11 3.89
N GLY A 116 12.02 -0.06 3.88
CA GLY A 116 12.11 -1.07 2.81
C GLY A 116 13.38 -1.91 2.85
N HIS A 117 14.01 -2.10 4.02
CA HIS A 117 15.23 -2.89 4.11
C HIS A 117 15.00 -4.39 3.99
N ASN A 118 15.95 -5.09 3.36
CA ASN A 118 16.00 -6.55 3.42
C ASN A 118 16.28 -7.05 4.86
N ARG A 119 16.12 -8.35 5.13
CA ARG A 119 16.33 -8.93 6.47
C ARG A 119 17.72 -8.65 7.04
N SER A 120 18.77 -8.80 6.22
CA SER A 120 20.15 -8.55 6.63
C SER A 120 20.38 -7.09 7.03
N ASN A 121 19.89 -6.15 6.24
CA ASN A 121 19.96 -4.72 6.53
C ASN A 121 19.09 -4.36 7.74
N THR A 122 17.94 -5.01 7.92
CA THR A 122 17.09 -4.82 9.10
C THR A 122 17.86 -5.22 10.37
N ILE A 123 18.53 -6.37 10.37
CA ILE A 123 19.40 -6.81 11.47
C ILE A 123 20.50 -5.77 11.76
N LEU A 124 21.20 -5.33 10.70
CA LEU A 124 22.29 -4.36 10.79
C LEU A 124 21.83 -3.02 11.40
N PHE A 125 20.78 -2.41 10.86
CA PHE A 125 20.31 -1.08 11.27
C PHE A 125 19.56 -1.10 12.61
N THR A 126 19.00 -2.24 13.00
CA THR A 126 18.31 -2.36 14.29
C THR A 126 19.23 -2.76 15.42
N TYR A 127 20.45 -3.25 15.13
CA TYR A 127 21.37 -3.86 16.09
C TYR A 127 20.72 -4.99 16.90
N SER A 128 19.82 -5.74 16.28
CA SER A 128 19.06 -6.84 16.90
C SER A 128 19.48 -8.19 16.33
N SER A 129 19.39 -9.26 17.11
CA SER A 129 19.63 -10.61 16.58
C SER A 129 18.58 -10.98 15.52
N GLY A 130 18.93 -11.89 14.61
CA GLY A 130 17.98 -12.39 13.59
C GLY A 130 16.68 -12.93 14.22
N SER A 131 16.79 -13.75 15.26
CA SER A 131 15.62 -14.27 16.00
C SER A 131 14.77 -13.17 16.66
N THR A 132 15.40 -12.08 17.10
CA THR A 132 14.67 -10.93 17.67
C THR A 132 13.95 -10.16 16.56
N VAL A 133 14.61 -9.96 15.41
CA VAL A 133 13.99 -9.34 14.23
C VAL A 133 12.78 -10.13 13.79
N ASP A 134 12.90 -11.45 13.61
CA ASP A 134 11.80 -12.30 13.13
C ASP A 134 10.61 -12.24 14.09
N ARG A 135 10.85 -12.39 15.41
CA ARG A 135 9.81 -12.27 16.44
C ARG A 135 9.17 -10.88 16.49
N TYR A 136 9.95 -9.82 16.27
CA TYR A 136 9.43 -8.45 16.28
C TYR A 136 8.65 -8.13 15.01
N ILE A 137 9.01 -8.71 13.86
CA ILE A 137 8.21 -8.66 12.64
C ILE A 137 6.86 -9.33 12.91
N GLU A 138 6.84 -10.57 13.37
CA GLU A 138 5.60 -11.30 13.66
C GLU A 138 4.68 -10.52 14.61
N ARG A 139 5.21 -10.06 15.76
CA ARG A 139 4.44 -9.27 16.72
C ARG A 139 3.99 -7.93 16.16
N GLY A 140 4.86 -7.23 15.43
CA GLY A 140 4.57 -5.93 14.84
C GLY A 140 3.49 -6.02 13.76
N THR A 141 3.58 -7.02 12.88
CA THR A 141 2.56 -7.32 11.86
C THR A 141 1.20 -7.57 12.51
N LYS A 142 1.14 -8.39 13.57
CA LYS A 142 -0.12 -8.62 14.31
C LYS A 142 -0.69 -7.34 14.93
N MET A 143 0.15 -6.47 15.50
CA MET A 143 -0.30 -5.18 16.06
C MET A 143 -0.84 -4.22 15.00
N ILE A 144 -0.17 -4.19 13.83
CA ILE A 144 -0.63 -3.41 12.68
C ILE A 144 -1.96 -3.98 12.18
N ALA A 145 -2.07 -5.29 11.99
CA ALA A 145 -3.28 -5.96 11.52
C ALA A 145 -4.48 -5.61 12.41
N ASN A 146 -4.34 -5.74 13.74
CA ASN A 146 -5.38 -5.34 14.70
C ASN A 146 -5.80 -3.87 14.55
N SER A 147 -4.85 -2.98 14.31
CA SER A 147 -5.15 -1.55 14.08
C SER A 147 -5.86 -1.33 12.74
N LEU A 148 -5.47 -2.08 11.70
CA LEU A 148 -6.06 -2.01 10.36
C LEU A 148 -7.51 -2.52 10.33
N VAL A 149 -7.83 -3.56 11.11
CA VAL A 149 -9.22 -4.01 11.32
C VAL A 149 -10.07 -2.85 11.83
N GLN A 150 -9.61 -2.17 12.89
CA GLN A 150 -10.35 -1.06 13.48
C GLN A 150 -10.48 0.15 12.56
N MET A 151 -9.54 0.32 11.62
CA MET A 151 -9.57 1.40 10.62
C MET A 151 -10.43 1.07 9.40
N GLY A 152 -10.99 -0.14 9.28
CA GLY A 152 -11.75 -0.58 8.11
C GLY A 152 -10.88 -0.79 6.86
N PHE A 153 -9.59 -1.04 7.05
CA PHE A 153 -8.65 -1.25 5.93
C PHE A 153 -9.04 -2.43 5.04
N PHE A 154 -9.50 -3.53 5.65
CA PHE A 154 -9.88 -4.73 4.91
C PHE A 154 -11.14 -4.53 4.07
N ASP A 155 -12.07 -3.69 4.52
CA ASP A 155 -13.20 -3.25 3.69
C ASP A 155 -12.71 -2.36 2.54
N GLU A 156 -11.80 -1.42 2.81
CA GLU A 156 -11.25 -0.51 1.80
C GLU A 156 -10.53 -1.26 0.67
N ILE A 157 -9.77 -2.31 1.01
CA ILE A 157 -9.07 -3.09 -0.01
C ILE A 157 -10.02 -3.96 -0.85
N LEU A 158 -11.19 -4.28 -0.29
CA LEU A 158 -12.26 -5.04 -0.93
C LEU A 158 -13.27 -4.18 -1.69
N LYS A 159 -13.19 -2.84 -1.67
CA LYS A 159 -14.04 -1.92 -2.48
C LYS A 159 -13.78 -2.02 -4.00
N ARG A 160 -13.67 -3.24 -4.51
CA ARG A 160 -13.24 -3.60 -5.86
C ARG A 160 -14.00 -4.77 -6.49
N ASN A 161 -15.14 -5.16 -5.93
CA ASN A 161 -16.20 -5.80 -6.71
C ASN A 161 -17.27 -4.76 -7.00
#